data_AF-A0A9E3AEG3-F1
#
_entry.id   AF-A0A9E3AEG3-F1
#
_cell.length_a   1.000
_cell.length_b   1.000
_cell.length_c   1.000
_cell.angle_alpha   90.00
_cell.angle_beta   90.00
_cell.angle_gamma   90.00
#
_symmetry.space_group_name_H-M   'P 1'
#
loop_
_entity.id
_entity.type
_entity.pdbx_description
1 polymer ?
#
loop_
_entity_poly.entity_id
_entity_poly.type
_entity_poly.pdbx_seq_one_letter_code
_entity_poly.pdbx_strand_id
1 'polypeptide(L)'
;MIPIVEPEVDIHCPDKSTAETLLKAAILEKLNVLETGQQVMLKLTLPEQADLYGECVRHPRVVRVVALSGGYTREEADDRLRKNHGVVASFSRALLEGLLDNQTDAEFDTTLDASIRSIYGASIT
;
A
#
# COMPACT_ATOMS: atom_id res chain seq x y z
N MET A 1 -1.98 9.01 19.45
CA MET A 1 -2.43 8.13 18.35
C MET A 1 -1.61 8.49 17.12
N ILE A 2 -1.18 7.50 16.32
CA ILE A 2 -0.52 7.75 15.03
C ILE A 2 -1.60 7.58 13.94
N PRO A 3 -1.96 8.63 13.18
CA PRO A 3 -2.97 8.51 12.13
C PRO A 3 -2.39 7.84 10.88
N ILE A 4 -3.24 7.11 10.16
CA ILE A 4 -2.99 6.68 8.79
C ILE A 4 -3.69 7.68 7.87
N VAL A 5 -2.94 8.35 7.00
CA VAL A 5 -3.48 9.26 5.98
C VAL A 5 -3.57 8.51 4.66
N GLU A 6 -4.76 8.44 4.07
CA GLU A 6 -5.06 7.65 2.86
C GLU A 6 -5.48 8.53 1.68
N PRO A 7 -4.56 9.27 1.03
CA PRO A 7 -4.86 10.01 -0.19
C PRO A 7 -4.77 9.08 -1.41
N GLU A 8 -5.82 8.31 -1.66
CA GLU A 8 -5.90 7.38 -2.79
C GLU A 8 -5.88 8.14 -4.14
N VAL A 9 -5.05 7.67 -5.06
CA VAL A 9 -5.16 7.96 -6.50
C VAL A 9 -5.87 6.78 -7.16
N ASP A 10 -6.97 7.06 -7.85
CA ASP A 10 -7.74 6.04 -8.55
C ASP A 10 -6.88 5.32 -9.61
N ILE A 11 -6.95 3.98 -9.66
CA ILE A 11 -6.12 3.17 -10.57
C ILE A 11 -6.47 3.35 -12.05
N HIS A 12 -7.63 3.94 -12.36
CA HIS A 12 -8.10 4.28 -13.70
C HIS A 12 -7.96 5.77 -14.01
N CYS A 13 -7.29 6.55 -13.15
CA CYS A 13 -6.97 7.95 -13.44
C CYS A 13 -6.25 8.05 -14.79
N PRO A 14 -6.76 8.84 -15.77
CA PRO A 14 -6.18 8.93 -17.11
C PRO A 14 -4.72 9.39 -17.13
N ASP A 15 -4.31 10.16 -16.12
CA ASP A 15 -2.95 10.64 -15.94
C ASP A 15 -2.44 10.33 -14.53
N LYS A 16 -2.55 9.06 -14.14
CA LYS A 16 -2.18 8.54 -12.81
C LYS A 16 -0.75 8.92 -12.40
N SER A 17 0.22 8.77 -13.30
CA SER A 17 1.63 9.08 -13.02
C SER A 17 1.85 10.56 -12.66
N THR A 18 1.20 11.48 -13.38
CA THR A 18 1.26 12.91 -13.05
C THR A 18 0.56 13.21 -11.73
N ALA A 19 -0.62 12.62 -11.50
CA ALA A 19 -1.35 12.78 -10.24
C ALA A 19 -0.54 12.30 -9.02
N GLU A 20 0.12 11.15 -9.13
CA GLU A 20 1.00 10.59 -8.10
C GLU A 20 2.22 11.48 -7.84
N THR A 21 2.81 12.05 -8.90
CA THR A 21 3.94 12.98 -8.78
C THR A 21 3.54 14.24 -8.00
N LEU A 22 2.39 14.82 -8.34
CA LEU A 22 1.83 15.98 -7.62
C LEU A 22 1.50 15.63 -6.18
N LEU A 23 0.88 14.47 -5.95
CA LEU A 23 0.54 13.98 -4.61
C LEU A 23 1.79 13.78 -3.75
N LYS A 24 2.85 13.14 -4.28
CA LYS A 24 4.12 12.97 -3.57
C LYS A 24 4.69 14.31 -3.13
N ALA A 25 4.74 15.29 -4.03
CA ALA A 25 5.26 16.62 -3.73
C ALA A 25 4.47 17.29 -2.60
N ALA A 26 3.13 17.24 -2.68
CA ALA A 26 2.25 17.79 -1.65
C ALA A 26 2.42 17.07 -0.29
N ILE A 27 2.54 15.74 -0.29
CA ILE A 27 2.78 14.95 0.92
C ILE A 27 4.10 15.40 1.58
N LEU A 28 5.19 15.47 0.83
CA LEU A 28 6.50 15.86 1.36
C LEU A 28 6.48 17.29 1.94
N GLU A 29 5.81 18.23 1.26
CA GLU A 29 5.61 19.59 1.78
C GLU A 29 4.90 19.57 3.14
N LYS A 30 3.81 18.80 3.27
CA LYS A 30 3.06 18.72 4.53
C LYS A 30 3.81 17.96 5.62
N LEU A 31 4.58 16.93 5.27
CA LEU A 31 5.43 16.22 6.22
C LEU A 31 6.53 17.11 6.79
N ASN A 32 7.11 18.00 5.98
CA ASN A 32 8.20 18.91 6.39
C ASN A 32 7.76 19.96 7.42
N VAL A 33 6.47 20.30 7.48
CA VAL A 33 5.94 21.26 8.46
C VAL A 33 5.41 20.61 9.74
N LEU A 34 5.45 19.28 9.85
CA LEU A 34 5.06 18.58 11.07
C LEU A 34 6.06 18.85 12.20
N GLU A 35 5.52 19.19 13.37
CA GLU A 35 6.28 19.47 14.57
C GLU A 35 7.02 18.21 15.07
N THR A 36 8.03 18.43 15.91
CA THR A 36 8.74 17.32 16.54
C THR A 36 7.81 16.51 17.44
N GLY A 37 7.79 15.19 17.23
CA GLY A 37 6.87 14.27 17.90
C GLY A 37 5.57 13.99 17.13
N GLN A 38 5.27 14.76 16.08
CA GLN A 38 4.18 14.43 15.16
C GLN A 38 4.66 13.42 14.13
N GLN A 39 3.98 12.27 14.04
CA GLN A 39 4.29 11.24 13.06
C GLN A 39 3.01 10.67 12.48
N VAL A 40 3.10 10.21 11.23
CA VAL A 40 1.99 9.61 10.49
C VAL A 40 2.41 8.28 9.87
N MET A 41 1.42 7.47 9.53
CA MET A 41 1.56 6.43 8.50
C MET A 41 0.86 6.93 7.24
N LEU A 42 1.34 6.49 6.08
CA LEU A 42 0.73 6.82 4.79
C LEU A 42 0.18 5.56 4.17
N LYS A 43 -1.07 5.57 3.72
CA LYS A 43 -1.68 4.50 2.93
C LYS A 43 -1.87 5.00 1.50
N LEU A 44 -1.06 4.51 0.57
CA LEU A 44 -0.98 5.06 -0.78
C LEU A 44 -1.33 4.01 -1.84
N THR A 45 -1.84 4.46 -2.98
CA THR A 45 -2.00 3.60 -4.16
C THR A 45 -0.62 3.13 -4.63
N LEU A 46 -0.52 1.88 -5.09
CA LEU A 46 0.68 1.36 -5.75
C LEU A 46 1.01 2.20 -7.00
N PRO A 47 2.20 2.82 -7.06
CA PRO A 47 2.50 3.82 -8.08
C PRO A 47 2.73 3.20 -9.47
N GLU A 48 2.60 4.01 -10.53
CA GLU A 48 3.03 3.60 -11.88
C GLU A 48 4.55 3.50 -11.98
N GLN A 49 5.27 4.43 -11.35
CA GLN A 49 6.72 4.38 -11.27
C GLN A 49 7.16 3.63 -10.00
N ALA A 50 7.93 2.55 -10.18
CA ALA A 50 8.55 1.83 -9.08
C ALA A 50 9.34 2.77 -8.15
N ASP A 51 9.22 2.57 -6.84
CA ASP A 51 9.87 3.36 -5.79
C ASP A 51 9.55 4.88 -5.78
N LEU A 52 8.48 5.32 -6.46
CA LEU A 52 8.11 6.74 -6.49
C LEU A 52 8.04 7.37 -5.09
N TYR A 53 7.48 6.64 -4.12
CA TYR A 53 7.31 7.08 -2.73
C TYR A 53 8.52 6.79 -1.82
N GLY A 54 9.68 6.41 -2.35
CA GLY A 54 10.86 6.08 -1.55
C GLY A 54 11.33 7.22 -0.63
N GLU A 55 11.11 8.49 -1.01
CA GLU A 55 11.35 9.64 -0.14
C GLU A 55 10.41 9.67 1.07
N CYS A 56 9.13 9.33 0.88
CA CYS A 56 8.17 9.22 1.97
C CYS A 56 8.56 8.09 2.94
N VAL A 57 9.02 6.95 2.42
CA VAL A 57 9.50 5.81 3.23
C VAL A 57 10.66 6.22 4.13
N ARG A 58 11.58 7.07 3.64
CA ARG A 58 12.74 7.54 4.39
C ARG A 58 12.48 8.77 5.27
N HIS A 59 11.29 9.36 5.21
CA HIS A 59 11.01 10.61 5.87
C HIS A 59 10.89 10.43 7.40
N PRO A 60 11.56 11.24 8.24
CA PRO A 60 11.60 11.05 9.70
C PRO A 60 10.23 11.19 10.40
N ARG A 61 9.26 11.85 9.74
CA ARG A 61 7.88 12.00 10.22
C ARG A 61 6.95 10.86 9.76
N VAL A 62 7.44 9.91 8.98
CA VAL A 62 6.66 8.75 8.51
C VAL A 62 7.12 7.50 9.24
N VAL A 63 6.19 6.85 9.94
CA VAL A 63 6.47 5.60 10.68
C VAL A 63 6.49 4.40 9.73
N ARG A 64 5.55 4.40 8.76
CA ARG A 64 5.45 3.36 7.73
C ARG A 64 4.65 3.89 6.55
N VAL A 65 5.02 3.44 5.35
CA VAL A 65 4.17 3.51 4.17
C VAL A 65 3.53 2.14 3.97
N VAL A 66 2.20 2.13 3.84
CA VAL A 66 1.42 0.95 3.53
C VAL A 66 0.70 1.16 2.20
N ALA A 67 0.42 0.09 1.46
CA ALA A 67 -0.20 0.16 0.13
C ALA A 67 -1.63 -0.37 0.15
N LEU A 68 -2.54 0.33 -0.52
CA LEU A 68 -3.87 -0.19 -0.85
C LEU A 68 -3.83 -0.90 -2.21
N SER A 69 -4.67 -1.95 -2.39
CA SER A 69 -4.74 -2.65 -3.67
C SER A 69 -5.53 -1.87 -4.73
N GLY A 70 -6.43 -0.96 -4.33
CA GLY A 70 -7.06 0.02 -5.23
C GLY A 70 -7.96 -0.54 -6.33
N GLY A 71 -8.23 -1.85 -6.32
CA GLY A 71 -8.97 -2.55 -7.39
C GLY A 71 -8.12 -3.51 -8.21
N TYR A 72 -6.79 -3.54 -8.02
CA TYR A 72 -5.96 -4.63 -8.55
C TYR A 72 -6.32 -5.97 -7.90
N THR A 73 -6.15 -7.05 -8.66
CA THR A 73 -6.16 -8.43 -8.12
C THR A 73 -5.02 -8.58 -7.11
N ARG A 74 -5.09 -9.58 -6.23
CA ARG A 74 -4.00 -9.86 -5.30
C ARG A 74 -2.66 -10.07 -6.01
N GLU A 75 -2.65 -10.81 -7.11
CA GLU A 75 -1.45 -11.09 -7.90
C GLU A 75 -0.80 -9.81 -8.45
N GLU A 76 -1.56 -8.96 -9.13
CA GLU A 76 -1.06 -7.69 -9.69
C GLU A 76 -0.61 -6.73 -8.58
N ALA A 77 -1.37 -6.68 -7.46
CA ALA A 77 -1.02 -5.85 -6.33
C ALA A 77 0.30 -6.30 -5.68
N ASP A 78 0.52 -7.61 -5.52
CA ASP A 78 1.77 -8.17 -5.00
C ASP A 78 2.95 -7.90 -5.96
N ASP A 79 2.76 -8.04 -7.27
CA ASP A 79 3.79 -7.77 -8.28
C ASP A 79 4.22 -6.31 -8.32
N ARG A 80 3.27 -5.38 -8.16
CA ARG A 80 3.56 -3.96 -8.01
C ARG A 80 4.23 -3.67 -6.67
N LEU A 81 3.75 -4.28 -5.58
CA LEU A 81 4.28 -4.05 -4.24
C LEU A 81 5.76 -4.45 -4.13
N ARG A 82 6.16 -5.59 -4.73
CA ARG A 82 7.57 -6.05 -4.79
C ARG A 82 8.54 -5.04 -5.40
N LYS A 83 8.04 -4.09 -6.20
CA LYS A 83 8.83 -3.05 -6.86
C LYS A 83 8.93 -1.76 -6.03
N ASN A 84 8.36 -1.74 -4.81
CA ASN A 84 8.29 -0.56 -3.95
C ASN A 84 8.89 -0.88 -2.58
N HIS A 85 10.21 -0.70 -2.49
CA HIS A 85 11.01 -1.14 -1.35
C HIS A 85 10.62 -0.42 -0.05
N GLY A 86 10.44 -1.19 1.02
CA GLY A 86 10.05 -0.66 2.33
C GLY A 86 8.58 -0.27 2.47
N VAL A 87 7.76 -0.52 1.44
CA VAL A 87 6.28 -0.40 1.50
C VAL A 87 5.69 -1.76 1.86
N VAL A 88 4.68 -1.79 2.74
CA VAL A 88 3.98 -3.03 3.13
C VAL A 88 2.52 -3.01 2.69
N ALA A 89 1.90 -4.16 2.47
CA ALA A 89 0.48 -4.20 2.12
C ALA A 89 -0.44 -3.74 3.26
N SER A 90 -1.52 -3.07 2.90
CA SER A 90 -2.72 -2.82 3.71
C SER A 90 -3.95 -3.14 2.84
N PHE A 91 -4.04 -4.41 2.44
CA PHE A 91 -5.08 -4.91 1.56
C PHE A 91 -6.32 -5.35 2.34
N SER A 92 -7.50 -5.07 1.77
CA SER A 92 -8.79 -5.53 2.29
C SER A 92 -9.35 -6.64 1.40
N ARG A 93 -10.07 -6.27 0.33
CA ARG A 93 -10.68 -7.24 -0.60
C ARG A 93 -9.65 -8.19 -1.23
N ALA A 94 -8.46 -7.68 -1.59
CA ALA A 94 -7.41 -8.52 -2.17
C ALA A 94 -6.84 -9.55 -1.17
N LEU A 95 -6.87 -9.28 0.14
CA LEU A 95 -6.51 -10.28 1.16
C LEU A 95 -7.51 -11.44 1.17
N LEU A 96 -8.79 -11.15 0.95
CA LEU A 96 -9.89 -12.12 1.04
C LEU A 96 -10.27 -12.73 -0.31
N GLU A 97 -9.58 -12.36 -1.40
CA GLU A 97 -9.87 -12.86 -2.75
C GLU A 97 -9.74 -14.39 -2.80
N GLY A 98 -10.82 -15.06 -3.20
CA GLY A 98 -10.93 -16.52 -3.25
C GLY A 98 -11.56 -17.16 -2.00
N LEU A 99 -11.84 -16.40 -0.94
CA LEU A 99 -12.61 -16.89 0.21
C LEU A 99 -14.11 -16.83 -0.07
N LEU A 100 -14.81 -17.92 0.21
CA LEU A 100 -16.24 -18.08 -0.04
C LEU A 100 -16.96 -18.64 1.20
N ASP A 101 -18.27 -18.42 1.30
CA ASP A 101 -19.08 -18.85 2.44
C ASP A 101 -19.32 -20.37 2.51
N ASN A 102 -19.15 -21.07 1.39
CA ASN A 102 -19.43 -22.50 1.23
C ASN A 102 -18.18 -23.39 1.31
N GLN A 103 -17.01 -22.81 1.63
CA GLN A 103 -15.78 -23.55 1.86
C GLN A 103 -15.84 -24.34 3.18
N THR A 104 -15.12 -25.45 3.23
CA THR A 104 -14.77 -26.07 4.51
C THR A 104 -13.75 -25.20 5.26
N ASP A 105 -13.67 -25.32 6.59
CA ASP A 105 -12.67 -24.62 7.39
C ASP A 105 -11.24 -24.85 6.86
N ALA A 106 -10.93 -26.08 6.44
CA ALA A 106 -9.61 -26.42 5.89
C ALA A 106 -9.29 -25.71 4.56
N GLU A 107 -10.27 -25.58 3.66
CA GLU A 107 -10.11 -24.86 2.39
C GLU A 107 -9.98 -23.36 2.62
N PHE A 108 -10.77 -22.82 3.55
CA PHE A 108 -10.71 -21.42 3.96
C PHE A 108 -9.32 -21.09 4.53
N ASP A 109 -8.85 -21.87 5.50
CA ASP A 109 -7.55 -21.67 6.15
C ASP A 109 -6.40 -21.78 5.14
N THR A 110 -6.45 -22.77 4.25
CA THR A 110 -5.45 -22.96 3.19
C THR A 110 -5.41 -21.75 2.25
N THR A 111 -6.57 -21.23 1.85
CA THR A 111 -6.67 -20.08 0.95
C THR A 111 -6.18 -18.78 1.62
N LEU A 112 -6.54 -18.57 2.90
CA LEU A 112 -6.12 -17.40 3.67
C LEU A 112 -4.61 -17.43 3.93
N ASP A 113 -4.04 -18.58 4.31
CA ASP A 113 -2.60 -18.75 4.52
C ASP A 113 -1.81 -18.50 3.22
N ALA A 114 -2.26 -19.02 2.09
CA ALA A 114 -1.65 -18.74 0.78
C ALA A 114 -1.68 -17.24 0.45
N SER A 115 -2.80 -16.57 0.72
CA SER A 115 -2.97 -15.13 0.50
C SER A 115 -2.02 -14.32 1.39
N ILE A 116 -1.96 -14.63 2.68
CA ILE A 116 -1.05 -13.98 3.65
C ILE A 116 0.41 -14.18 3.23
N ARG A 117 0.82 -15.40 2.84
CA ARG A 117 2.20 -15.68 2.45
C ARG A 117 2.63 -14.90 1.21
N SER A 118 1.77 -14.82 0.20
CA SER A 118 2.06 -14.07 -1.03
C SER A 118 2.24 -12.58 -0.73
N ILE A 119 1.29 -12.00 0.00
CA ILE A 119 1.29 -10.60 0.41
C ILE A 119 2.49 -10.28 1.31
N TYR A 120 2.80 -11.17 2.25
CA TYR A 120 3.98 -11.05 3.10
C TYR A 120 5.26 -11.05 2.27
N GLY A 121 5.42 -12.00 1.36
CA GLY A 121 6.58 -12.08 0.46
C GLY A 121 6.75 -10.82 -0.39
N ALA A 122 5.65 -10.19 -0.82
CA ALA A 122 5.68 -8.91 -1.51
C ALA A 122 6.00 -7.72 -0.60
N SER A 123 5.58 -7.76 0.67
CA SER A 123 5.74 -6.65 1.63
C SER A 123 7.12 -6.55 2.28
N ILE A 124 7.98 -7.57 2.12
CA ILE A 124 9.31 -7.62 2.76
C ILE A 124 10.48 -7.33 1.80
N THR A 125 10.18 -6.88 0.57
CA THR A 125 11.19 -6.47 -0.41
C THR A 125 11.82 -5.13 -0.08
#